data_AF-A0A087ULZ5-F1
#
_entry.id   AF-A0A087ULZ5-F1
#
_cell.length_a   1.000
_cell.length_b   1.000
_cell.length_c   1.000
_cell.angle_alpha   90.00
_cell.angle_beta   90.00
_cell.angle_gamma   90.00
#
_symmetry.space_group_name_H-M   'P 1'
#
loop_
_entity.id
_entity.type
_entity.pdbx_description
1 polymer ?
#
loop_
_entity_poly.entity_id
_entity_poly.type
_entity_poly.pdbx_seq_one_letter_code
_entity_poly.pdbx_strand_id
1 'polypeptide(L)'
;MHGILIPVLTKLSLQDPEKWFKYVASVQRIINSTTSQATNFTPFELLFGIKMKNKEDIKIKKILEEEHYQSTLQEKERLRDEAKNNILKLQDENRRQYNKRRK
;
A
#
# COMPACT_ATOMS: atom_id res chain seq x y z
N MET A 1 5.19 5.79 -2.96
CA MET A 1 6.19 5.54 -1.89
C MET A 1 5.82 6.18 -0.55
N HIS A 2 5.30 7.43 -0.52
CA HIS A 2 4.96 8.12 0.74
C HIS A 2 3.94 7.38 1.62
N GLY A 3 2.99 6.67 1.01
CA GLY A 3 1.94 5.92 1.71
C GLY A 3 2.42 4.73 2.54
N ILE A 4 3.65 4.25 2.35
CA ILE A 4 4.20 3.12 3.12
C ILE A 4 5.26 3.61 4.11
N LEU A 5 6.07 4.61 3.73
CA LEU A 5 7.17 5.09 4.56
C LEU A 5 6.68 5.73 5.87
N ILE A 6 5.66 6.59 5.82
CA ILE A 6 5.14 7.26 7.02
C ILE A 6 4.55 6.25 8.00
N PRO A 7 3.62 5.35 7.62
CA PRO A 7 3.05 4.38 8.56
C PRO A 7 4.09 3.47 9.20
N VAL A 8 5.08 3.00 8.43
CA VAL A 8 6.17 2.17 8.95
C VAL A 8 7.00 2.92 10.01
N LEU A 9 7.39 4.17 9.73
CA LEU A 9 8.15 4.98 10.68
C LEU A 9 7.33 5.30 11.94
N THR A 10 6.03 5.60 11.78
CA THR A 10 5.12 5.83 12.91
C THR A 10 5.00 4.58 13.79
N LYS A 11 4.81 3.38 13.20
CA LYS A 11 4.77 2.11 13.93
C LYS A 11 6.08 1.79 14.66
N LEU A 12 7.23 2.10 14.05
CA LEU A 12 8.54 1.88 14.67
C LEU A 12 8.82 2.85 15.83
N SER A 13 8.22 4.04 15.79
CA SER A 13 8.48 5.13 16.74
C SER A 13 7.35 5.32 17.76
N LEU A 14 6.45 4.33 17.92
CA LEU A 14 5.29 4.41 18.82
C LEU A 14 5.64 4.79 20.26
N GLN A 15 6.80 4.34 20.75
CA GLN A 15 7.25 4.62 22.11
C GLN A 15 7.91 6.00 22.25
N ASP A 16 8.50 6.52 21.16
CA ASP A 16 9.23 7.78 21.16
C ASP A 16 9.14 8.43 19.77
N PRO A 17 8.05 9.18 19.50
CA PRO A 17 7.77 9.73 18.18
C PRO A 17 8.84 10.70 17.69
N GLU A 18 9.55 11.41 18.58
CA GLU A 18 10.61 12.36 18.21
C GLU A 18 11.86 11.68 17.65
N LYS A 19 12.03 10.38 17.93
CA LYS A 19 13.20 9.59 17.51
C LYS A 19 13.00 8.80 16.22
N TRP A 20 11.99 9.13 15.42
CA TRP A 20 11.70 8.46 14.15
C TRP A 20 12.88 8.43 13.18
N PHE A 21 13.70 9.48 13.19
CA PHE A 21 14.88 9.63 12.32
C PHE A 21 15.88 8.48 12.48
N LYS A 22 15.94 7.83 13.67
CA LYS A 22 16.82 6.69 13.93
C LYS A 22 16.48 5.46 13.09
N TYR A 23 15.22 5.33 12.66
CA TYR A 23 14.75 4.19 11.89
C TYR A 23 14.86 4.39 10.37
N VAL A 24 15.09 5.63 9.91
CA VAL A 24 15.08 5.99 8.47
C VAL A 24 16.10 5.17 7.68
N ALA A 25 17.35 5.10 8.15
CA ALA A 25 18.41 4.38 7.44
C ALA A 25 18.08 2.88 7.30
N SER A 26 17.55 2.27 8.36
CA SER A 26 17.15 0.86 8.34
C SER A 26 15.94 0.63 7.41
N VAL A 27 14.93 1.50 7.45
CA VAL A 27 13.76 1.40 6.58
C VAL A 27 14.14 1.58 5.11
N GLN A 28 14.97 2.58 4.78
CA GLN A 28 15.47 2.80 3.43
C GLN A 28 16.24 1.58 2.90
N ARG A 29 17.10 0.99 3.73
CA ARG A 29 17.83 -0.24 3.38
C ARG A 29 16.86 -1.37 3.05
N ILE A 30 15.85 -1.60 3.89
CA ILE A 30 14.89 -2.69 3.66
C ILE A 30 14.08 -2.44 2.39
N ILE A 31 13.55 -1.24 2.18
CA ILE A 31 12.80 -0.88 0.96
C ILE A 31 13.64 -1.12 -0.29
N ASN A 32 14.90 -0.69 -0.30
CA ASN A 32 15.77 -0.85 -1.46
C ASN A 32 16.18 -2.31 -1.72
N SER A 33 16.08 -3.17 -0.70
CA SER A 33 16.37 -4.61 -0.81
C SER A 33 15.14 -5.51 -0.92
N THR A 34 13.94 -4.93 -0.91
CA THR A 34 12.68 -5.67 -1.06
C THR A 34 12.34 -5.77 -2.53
N THR A 35 11.98 -6.98 -2.98
CA THR A 35 11.61 -7.23 -4.36
C THR A 35 10.25 -6.62 -4.67
N SER A 36 10.16 -5.91 -5.80
CA SER A 36 8.88 -5.42 -6.30
C SER A 36 8.17 -6.54 -7.07
N GLN A 37 6.87 -6.74 -6.82
CA GLN A 37 6.08 -7.71 -7.58
C GLN A 37 5.95 -7.34 -9.07
N ALA A 38 5.99 -6.04 -9.39
CA ALA A 38 5.81 -5.58 -10.77
C ALA A 38 7.02 -5.89 -11.66
N THR A 39 8.23 -5.90 -11.09
CA THR A 39 9.48 -6.07 -11.83
C THR A 39 10.21 -7.36 -11.48
N ASN A 40 9.84 -8.04 -10.39
CA ASN A 40 10.56 -9.17 -9.79
C ASN A 40 12.00 -8.86 -9.33
N PHE A 41 12.42 -7.59 -9.36
CA PHE A 41 13.74 -7.13 -8.93
C PHE A 41 13.63 -6.16 -7.76
N THR A 42 14.69 -6.08 -6.96
CA THR A 42 14.81 -5.03 -5.93
C THR A 42 15.18 -3.70 -6.57
N PRO A 43 14.76 -2.54 -6.00
CA PRO A 43 15.22 -1.23 -6.47
C PRO A 43 16.76 -1.13 -6.50
N PHE A 44 17.45 -1.74 -5.54
CA PHE A 44 18.91 -1.76 -5.51
C PHE A 44 19.51 -2.55 -6.70
N GLU A 45 19.00 -3.74 -7.00
CA GLU A 45 19.45 -4.51 -8.17
C GLU A 45 19.17 -3.76 -9.48
N LEU A 46 18.03 -3.07 -9.58
CA LEU A 46 17.72 -2.26 -10.76
C LEU A 46 18.70 -1.10 -10.97
N LEU A 47 19.22 -0.52 -9.88
CA LEU A 47 20.16 0.61 -9.94
C LEU A 47 21.61 0.16 -10.12
N PHE A 48 22.02 -0.93 -9.47
CA PHE A 48 23.43 -1.33 -9.38
C PHE A 48 23.77 -2.64 -10.08
N GLY A 49 22.76 -3.39 -10.55
CA GLY A 49 22.95 -4.68 -11.21
C GLY A 49 23.42 -5.81 -10.28
N ILE A 50 23.50 -5.57 -8.97
CA ILE A 50 23.99 -6.53 -7.97
C ILE A 50 23.02 -6.66 -6.79
N LYS A 51 23.06 -7.81 -6.13
CA LYS A 51 22.28 -8.07 -4.90
C LYS A 51 22.85 -7.30 -3.71
N MET A 52 21.97 -6.64 -2.96
CA MET A 52 22.35 -5.94 -1.73
C MET A 52 22.70 -6.96 -0.63
N LYS A 53 23.89 -6.86 -0.04
CA LYS A 53 24.27 -7.65 1.14
C LYS A 53 23.75 -6.99 2.40
N ASN A 54 22.66 -7.51 2.97
CA ASN A 54 22.03 -6.94 4.16
C ASN A 54 21.96 -7.93 5.32
N LYS A 55 22.05 -7.40 6.54
CA LYS A 55 21.57 -8.11 7.74
C LYS A 55 20.03 -8.06 7.71
N GLU A 56 19.39 -9.21 7.86
CA GLU A 56 17.93 -9.30 7.85
C GLU A 56 17.34 -8.64 9.10
N ASP A 57 16.84 -7.40 8.97
CA ASP A 57 15.98 -6.81 9.99
C ASP A 57 14.55 -7.36 9.84
N ILE A 58 14.34 -8.58 10.35
CA ILE A 58 13.06 -9.33 10.28
C ILE A 58 11.89 -8.48 10.77
N LYS A 59 12.10 -7.67 11.82
CA LYS A 59 11.06 -6.80 12.39
C LYS A 59 10.56 -5.73 11.42
N ILE A 60 11.47 -5.00 10.77
CA ILE A 60 11.11 -3.91 9.85
C ILE A 60 10.48 -4.49 8.59
N LYS A 61 11.02 -5.62 8.09
CA LYS A 61 10.46 -6.32 6.93
C LYS A 61 9.01 -6.75 7.18
N LYS A 62 8.71 -7.34 8.35
CA LYS A 62 7.35 -7.75 8.70
C LYS A 62 6.37 -6.58 8.77
N ILE A 63 6.78 -5.46 9.37
CA ILE A 63 5.96 -4.24 9.43
C ILE A 63 5.70 -3.70 8.02
N LEU A 64 6.72 -3.71 7.16
CA LEU A 64 6.61 -3.25 5.77
C LEU A 64 5.62 -4.11 4.96
N GLU A 65 5.70 -5.43 5.09
CA GLU A 65 4.77 -6.37 4.43
C GLU A 65 3.33 -6.19 4.91
N GLU A 66 3.13 -5.99 6.21
CA GLU A 66 1.82 -5.71 6.79
C GLU A 66 1.23 -4.40 6.24
N GLU A 67 2.01 -3.31 6.23
CA GLU A 67 1.55 -2.02 5.68
C GLU A 67 1.21 -2.12 4.19
N HIS A 68 2.01 -2.86 3.42
CA HIS A 68 1.72 -3.08 2.01
C HIS A 68 0.42 -3.86 1.79
N TYR A 69 0.18 -4.89 2.61
CA TYR A 69 -1.06 -5.65 2.58
C TYR A 69 -2.27 -4.77 2.94
N GLN A 70 -2.17 -3.98 4.01
CA GLN A 70 -3.26 -3.10 4.45
C GLN A 70 -3.58 -2.02 3.40
N SER A 71 -2.56 -1.40 2.79
CA SER A 71 -2.75 -0.44 1.71
C SER A 71 -3.47 -1.05 0.51
N THR A 72 -3.11 -2.29 0.15
CA THR A 72 -3.78 -3.02 -0.94
C THR A 72 -5.23 -3.36 -0.60
N LEU A 73 -5.51 -3.72 0.66
CA LEU A 73 -6.86 -4.02 1.12
C LEU A 73 -7.76 -2.78 1.09
N GLN A 74 -7.26 -1.65 1.59
CA GLN A 74 -7.97 -0.37 1.57
C GLN A 74 -8.33 0.06 0.15
N GLU A 75 -7.40 -0.10 -0.81
CA GLU A 75 -7.66 0.22 -2.21
C GLU A 75 -8.76 -0.69 -2.80
N LYS A 76 -8.74 -1.99 -2.49
CA LYS A 76 -9.79 -2.91 -2.91
C LYS A 76 -11.16 -2.55 -2.34
N GLU A 77 -11.22 -2.15 -1.08
CA GLU A 77 -12.47 -1.70 -0.45
C GLU A 77 -13.00 -0.43 -1.11
N ARG A 78 -12.13 0.55 -1.36
CA ARG A 78 -12.49 1.77 -2.10
C ARG A 78 -13.10 1.46 -3.46
N LEU A 79 -12.48 0.57 -4.23
CA LEU A 79 -12.99 0.15 -5.55
C LEU A 79 -14.35 -0.55 -5.45
N ARG A 80 -14.57 -1.37 -4.42
CA ARG A 80 -15.87 -2.03 -4.20
C ARG A 80 -16.96 -1.03 -3.86
N ASP A 81 -16.66 -0.04 -3.00
CA ASP A 81 -17.63 0.99 -2.62
C ASP A 81 -18.00 1.87 -3.82
N GLU A 82 -17.02 2.23 -4.65
CA GLU A 82 -17.28 2.97 -5.89
C GLU A 82 -18.16 2.16 -6.86
N ALA A 83 -17.82 0.88 -7.07
CA ALA A 83 -18.63 -0.01 -7.91
C ALA A 83 -20.06 -0.15 -7.40
N LYS A 84 -20.24 -0.31 -6.08
CA LYS A 84 -21.55 -0.38 -5.42
C LYS A 84 -22.37 0.89 -5.68
N ASN A 85 -21.76 2.05 -5.51
CA ASN A 85 -22.42 3.33 -5.74
C ASN A 85 -22.84 3.51 -7.21
N ASN A 86 -21.99 3.10 -8.16
CA ASN A 86 -22.30 3.17 -9.58
C ASN A 86 -23.43 2.23 -9.98
N ILE A 87 -23.46 1.00 -9.44
CA ILE A 87 -24.55 0.04 -9.66
C ILE A 87 -25.87 0.61 -9.09
N LEU A 88 -25.86 1.19 -7.89
CA LEU A 88 -27.05 1.77 -7.28
C LEU A 88 -27.63 2.92 -8.11
N LYS A 89 -26.76 3.81 -8.62
CA LYS A 89 -27.17 4.90 -9.52
C LYS A 89 -27.82 4.35 -10.80
N LEU A 90 -27.16 3.39 -11.46
CA LEU A 90 -27.68 2.76 -12.68
C LEU A 90 -29.04 2.07 -12.44
N GLN A 91 -29.19 1.37 -11.30
CA GLN A 91 -30.45 0.73 -10.94
C GLN A 91 -31.58 1.74 -10.73
N ASP A 92 -31.31 2.87 -10.08
CA ASP A 92 -32.32 3.91 -9.88
C ASP A 92 -32.71 4.59 -11.20
N GLU A 93 -31.75 4.86 -12.08
CA GLU A 93 -32.00 5.38 -13.43
C GLU A 93 -32.86 4.43 -14.26
N ASN A 94 -32.52 3.13 -14.29
CA ASN A 94 -33.29 2.10 -14.97
C ASN A 94 -34.73 2.02 -14.42
N ARG A 95 -34.90 2.08 -13.10
CA ARG A 95 -36.22 2.09 -12.45
C ARG A 95 -37.06 3.30 -12.87
N ARG A 96 -36.45 4.50 -12.87
CA ARG A 96 -37.12 5.73 -13.33
C ARG A 96 -37.54 5.64 -14.79
N GLN A 97 -36.67 5.12 -15.66
CA GLN A 97 -36.96 4.97 -17.09
C GLN A 97 -38.08 3.95 -17.34
N TYR A 98 -38.06 2.81 -16.65
CA TYR A 98 -39.11 1.81 -16.73
C TYR A 98 -40.48 2.38 -16.33
N ASN A 99 -40.54 3.08 -15.19
CA ASN A 99 -41.78 3.70 -14.71
C ASN A 99 -42.34 4.76 -15.67
N LYS A 100 -41.47 5.53 -16.35
CA LYS A 100 -41.88 6.50 -17.36
C LYS A 100 -42.50 5.88 -18.61
N ARG A 101 -42.11 4.65 -18.98
CA ARG A 101 -42.60 3.95 -20.19
C ARG A 101 -43.90 3.18 -19.98
N ARG A 102 -44.38 3.06 -18.75
CA ARG A 102 -45.61 2.32 -18.40
C ARG A 102 -46.75 3.20 -17.87
N LYS A 103 -46.57 4.52 -17.85
CA LYS A 103 -47.68 5.48 -17.84
C LYS A 103 -48.00 5.86 -19.28
#